data_AF-A0A8S3Y8Q3-F1
#
_entry.id   AF-A0A8S3Y8Q3-F1
#
_cell.length_a   1.000
_cell.length_b   1.000
_cell.length_c   1.000
_cell.angle_alpha   90.00
_cell.angle_beta   90.00
_cell.angle_gamma   90.00
#
_symmetry.space_group_name_H-M   'P 1'
#
loop_
_entity.id
_entity.type
_entity.pdbx_description
1 polymer ?
#
loop_
_entity_poly.entity_id
_entity_poly.type
_entity_poly.pdbx_seq_one_letter_code
_entity_poly.pdbx_strand_id
1 'polypeptide(L)'
;MKHEKESDNIEEAEEAVRNYVPPPPYGEFNNSNAELQFGNYLHCKVPIRMTLAVLGGEIDVQSIDGAKIKVKVPESTQTGTKLRCKEKGMPHMNSHVRGDFYVEEKLKEFRLEGTVPVKEVDINGSTNWGPFTVEFINITHSIPEANSILISTEMGSSLHTGDWKFDPKPVVGLTSNIERLKEIGDKGYLLAAICDSTNILSKQNPESEVLLGRSLWRIVKVAQDSGYLTDSPQFLEAKEAVNFPRERLVLLCTGCQGEPLAATSRLANKNHQAFKMQQGDTMIFSSKIIPGNETRAHNMLNAFIEMGVEVVTEKTEHVHASGHPTREELKEMYSLIKPKMSIPVHGEYIHTHANVKFAKECGVAKAIMIAPGDIVNLENGEKVDSISVDYFGIDGILLPHPESSVIKMRKRMRDAGVIVVIAVVNKKNKLLTKPKVFVPGVFELLEDAAIIQKIVKKVESLFSLQPTKKIKNKIESSILSILKEYLLKRPIIEVQIEQV
;
A
#
# COMPACT_ATOMS: atom_id res chain seq x y z
N MET A 1 -10.46 39.64 -23.64
CA MET A 1 -10.59 39.93 -22.19
C MET A 1 -11.04 38.75 -21.32
N LYS A 2 -11.91 37.82 -21.75
CA LYS A 2 -12.17 36.59 -20.98
C LYS A 2 -11.12 35.50 -21.23
N HIS A 3 -10.91 35.11 -22.50
CA HIS A 3 -9.99 34.01 -22.84
C HIS A 3 -8.53 34.20 -22.41
N GLU A 4 -8.00 35.43 -22.35
CA GLU A 4 -6.62 35.65 -21.86
C GLU A 4 -6.46 35.18 -20.40
N LYS A 5 -7.51 35.29 -19.57
CA LYS A 5 -7.41 34.86 -18.15
C LYS A 5 -7.47 33.35 -17.95
N GLU A 6 -7.77 32.56 -18.98
CA GLU A 6 -7.80 31.10 -18.89
C GLU A 6 -6.48 30.49 -19.37
N SER A 7 -5.79 31.12 -20.33
CA SER A 7 -4.40 30.78 -20.67
C SER A 7 -3.45 31.01 -19.50
N ASP A 8 -3.54 32.19 -18.86
CA ASP A 8 -2.61 32.59 -17.79
C ASP A 8 -2.61 31.57 -16.63
N ASN A 9 -3.78 31.06 -16.22
CA ASN A 9 -3.91 30.08 -15.15
C ASN A 9 -3.32 28.69 -15.49
N ILE A 10 -3.32 28.30 -16.77
CA ILE A 10 -2.74 27.02 -17.22
C ILE A 10 -1.22 27.15 -17.32
N GLU A 11 -0.73 28.29 -17.83
CA GLU A 11 0.70 28.56 -17.93
C GLU A 11 1.35 28.76 -16.55
N GLU A 12 0.68 29.43 -15.60
CA GLU A 12 1.08 29.47 -14.18
C GLU A 12 1.09 28.07 -13.54
N ALA A 13 0.12 27.21 -13.84
CA ALA A 13 0.07 25.84 -13.30
C ALA A 13 1.19 24.96 -13.87
N GLU A 14 1.48 25.04 -15.17
CA GLU A 14 2.62 24.36 -15.77
C GLU A 14 3.95 24.91 -15.26
N GLU A 15 4.09 26.23 -15.09
CA GLU A 15 5.30 26.83 -14.51
C GLU A 15 5.48 26.41 -13.05
N ALA A 16 4.41 26.36 -12.24
CA ALA A 16 4.46 25.86 -10.87
C ALA A 16 4.91 24.38 -10.79
N VAL A 17 4.50 23.54 -11.74
CA VAL A 17 4.95 22.15 -11.85
C VAL A 17 6.41 22.05 -12.33
N ARG A 18 6.83 22.85 -13.32
CA ARG A 18 8.23 22.88 -13.81
C ARG A 18 9.20 23.41 -12.76
N ASN A 19 8.77 24.40 -11.97
CA ASN A 19 9.53 25.01 -10.88
C ASN A 19 9.36 24.28 -9.53
N TYR A 20 8.63 23.15 -9.49
CA TYR A 20 8.48 22.34 -8.27
C TYR A 20 9.79 21.66 -7.89
N VAL A 21 10.60 22.34 -7.07
CA VAL A 21 11.72 21.71 -6.37
C VAL A 21 11.13 20.83 -5.24
N PRO A 22 11.28 19.50 -5.29
CA PRO A 22 10.79 18.65 -4.22
C PRO A 22 11.49 19.00 -2.89
N PRO A 23 10.77 19.00 -1.75
CA PRO A 23 11.35 19.39 -0.47
C PRO A 23 12.54 18.48 -0.12
N PRO A 24 13.62 19.03 0.48
CA PRO A 24 14.86 18.30 0.70
C PRO A 24 14.63 17.03 1.54
N PRO A 25 15.23 15.89 1.16
CA PRO A 25 14.92 14.59 1.75
C PRO A 25 15.33 14.55 3.23
N TYR A 26 14.33 14.62 4.12
CA TYR A 26 14.42 14.47 5.58
C TYR A 26 15.74 14.99 6.20
N GLY A 27 15.98 16.29 6.08
CA GLY A 27 17.05 16.97 6.83
C GLY A 27 16.96 16.71 8.35
N GLU A 28 18.08 16.86 9.04
CA GLU A 28 18.19 16.53 10.47
C GLU A 28 17.13 17.23 11.33
N PHE A 29 16.67 16.54 12.38
CA PHE A 29 15.60 17.01 13.26
C PHE A 29 16.10 18.18 14.14
N ASN A 30 16.01 19.39 13.62
CA ASN A 30 16.21 20.61 14.38
C ASN A 30 14.92 20.98 15.13
N ASN A 31 14.95 20.98 16.46
CA ASN A 31 13.77 21.20 17.32
C ASN A 31 13.36 22.69 17.44
N SER A 32 13.70 23.53 16.46
CA SER A 32 13.47 24.99 16.47
C SER A 32 11.99 25.41 16.45
N ASN A 33 11.08 24.49 16.14
CA ASN A 33 9.65 24.78 15.96
C ASN A 33 8.81 24.39 17.19
N ALA A 34 9.42 24.48 18.38
CA ALA A 34 8.75 24.27 19.66
C ALA A 34 7.95 25.51 20.06
N GLU A 35 6.62 25.40 20.08
CA GLU A 35 5.76 26.40 20.72
C GLU A 35 5.97 26.33 22.25
N LEU A 36 6.57 27.38 22.82
CA LEU A 36 6.79 27.51 24.26
C LEU A 36 5.75 28.46 24.88
N GLN A 37 4.95 27.95 25.82
CA GLN A 37 4.17 28.78 26.75
C GLN A 37 4.90 28.87 28.09
N PHE A 38 4.92 30.08 28.67
CA PHE A 38 5.72 30.41 29.84
C PHE A 38 4.87 30.44 31.13
N GLY A 39 5.39 29.79 32.16
CA GLY A 39 4.84 29.73 33.52
C GLY A 39 5.74 28.87 34.40
N ASN A 40 5.27 28.47 35.59
CA ASN A 40 6.03 27.59 36.49
C ASN A 40 6.24 26.17 35.91
N TYR A 41 5.44 25.80 34.91
CA TYR A 41 5.59 24.60 34.10
C TYR A 41 5.92 25.00 32.67
N LEU A 42 6.87 24.30 32.04
CA LEU A 42 7.30 24.58 30.67
C LEU A 42 6.63 23.59 29.71
N HIS A 43 5.88 24.09 28.75
CA HIS A 43 5.19 23.26 27.74
C HIS A 43 5.90 23.36 26.40
N CYS A 44 6.04 22.22 25.70
CA CYS A 44 6.67 22.13 24.38
C CYS A 44 5.95 21.09 23.52
N LYS A 45 5.58 21.44 22.29
CA LYS A 45 5.03 20.49 21.30
C LYS A 45 6.16 19.87 20.50
N VAL A 46 6.29 18.54 20.51
CA VAL A 46 7.35 17.82 19.78
C VAL A 46 6.71 16.82 18.80
N PRO A 47 7.05 16.87 17.50
CA PRO A 47 6.49 15.93 16.53
C PRO A 47 7.11 14.54 16.70
N ILE A 48 6.32 13.54 17.10
CA ILE A 48 6.78 12.16 17.21
C ILE A 48 6.43 11.39 15.93
N ARG A 49 7.31 10.48 15.52
CA ARG A 49 7.07 9.59 14.37
C ARG A 49 6.03 8.55 14.76
N MET A 50 5.06 8.27 13.88
CA MET A 50 4.00 7.27 14.13
C MET A 50 4.57 5.90 14.53
N THR A 51 5.69 5.49 13.93
CA THR A 51 6.40 4.25 14.31
C THR A 51 6.88 4.23 15.77
N LEU A 52 7.30 5.38 16.32
CA LEU A 52 7.82 5.52 17.68
C LEU A 52 6.71 5.74 18.71
N ALA A 53 5.62 6.43 18.33
CA ALA A 53 4.42 6.51 19.14
C ALA A 53 3.72 5.15 19.28
N VAL A 54 3.70 4.33 18.21
CA VAL A 54 3.12 2.97 18.23
C VAL A 54 4.01 1.97 18.96
N LEU A 55 5.31 1.91 18.66
CA LEU A 55 6.23 0.89 19.20
C LEU A 55 6.91 1.28 20.52
N GLY A 56 6.71 2.51 21.00
CA GLY A 56 7.42 3.07 22.15
C GLY A 56 8.91 3.29 21.90
N GLY A 57 9.57 4.01 22.82
CA GLY A 57 11.00 4.25 22.77
C GLY A 57 11.41 5.55 23.45
N GLU A 58 12.39 6.25 22.89
CA GLU A 58 12.90 7.53 23.41
C GLU A 58 13.05 8.58 22.31
N ILE A 59 12.78 9.84 22.64
CA ILE A 59 13.11 11.02 21.81
C ILE A 59 14.11 11.93 22.55
N ASP A 60 15.00 12.57 21.80
CA ASP A 60 15.79 13.70 22.28
C ASP A 60 14.95 14.99 22.16
N VAL A 61 14.60 15.60 23.30
CA VAL A 61 13.98 16.93 23.35
C VAL A 61 14.97 17.91 23.95
N GLN A 62 15.09 19.11 23.37
CA GLN A 62 16.02 20.12 23.87
C GLN A 62 15.37 20.97 24.96
N SER A 63 16.09 21.18 26.06
CA SER A 63 15.65 22.06 27.17
C SER A 63 16.05 23.51 26.91
N ILE A 64 15.48 24.42 27.70
CA ILE A 64 15.72 25.87 27.59
C ILE A 64 17.16 26.30 27.95
N ASP A 65 17.89 25.46 28.69
CA ASP A 65 19.33 25.56 28.95
C ASP A 65 20.17 24.80 27.90
N GLY A 66 19.59 24.45 26.75
CA GLY A 66 20.25 23.88 25.57
C GLY A 66 20.61 22.40 25.65
N ALA A 67 20.45 21.76 26.82
CA ALA A 67 20.76 20.35 27.02
C ALA A 67 19.76 19.41 26.32
N LYS A 68 20.20 18.19 26.02
CA LYS A 68 19.31 17.12 25.51
C LYS A 68 18.69 16.35 26.67
N ILE A 69 17.37 16.33 26.73
CA ILE A 69 16.57 15.49 27.63
C ILE A 69 16.02 14.32 26.81
N LYS A 70 16.37 13.10 27.22
CA LYS A 70 15.70 11.89 26.73
C LYS A 70 14.33 11.77 27.37
N VAL A 71 13.29 11.75 26.53
CA VAL A 71 11.89 11.58 26.95
C VAL A 71 11.41 10.22 26.48
N LYS A 72 10.99 9.36 27.42
CA LYS A 72 10.45 8.04 27.10
C LYS A 72 9.03 8.18 26.56
N VAL A 73 8.79 7.62 25.38
CA VAL A 73 7.50 7.53 24.71
C VAL A 73 6.91 6.15 25.00
N PRO A 74 5.74 6.05 25.67
CA PRO A 74 5.02 4.79 25.82
C PRO A 74 4.63 4.16 24.48
N GLU A 75 4.47 2.84 24.46
CA GLU A 75 3.80 2.14 23.35
C GLU A 75 2.34 2.63 23.23
N SER A 76 1.82 2.71 22.01
CA SER A 76 0.48 3.23 21.70
C SER A 76 0.17 4.66 22.22
N THR A 77 1.17 5.54 22.25
CA THR A 77 0.97 6.97 22.56
C THR A 77 0.08 7.65 21.50
N GLN A 78 -0.86 8.50 21.93
CA GLN A 78 -1.82 9.19 21.04
C GLN A 78 -1.51 10.69 20.88
N THR A 79 -1.95 11.30 19.78
CA THR A 79 -1.93 12.75 19.54
C THR A 79 -2.45 13.53 20.76
N GLY A 80 -1.75 14.58 21.17
CA GLY A 80 -2.11 15.40 22.33
C GLY A 80 -1.73 14.82 23.70
N THR A 81 -1.16 13.60 23.77
CA THR A 81 -0.66 13.03 25.04
C THR A 81 0.41 13.94 25.64
N LYS A 82 0.29 14.23 26.95
CA LYS A 82 1.22 15.10 27.70
C LYS A 82 2.20 14.26 28.53
N LEU A 83 3.41 14.09 28.02
CA LEU A 83 4.49 13.36 28.67
C LEU A 83 5.22 14.27 29.67
N ARG A 84 5.09 13.98 30.97
CA ARG A 84 5.66 14.78 32.08
C ARG A 84 7.10 14.38 32.39
N CYS A 85 8.03 15.31 32.16
CA CYS A 85 9.42 15.22 32.58
C CYS A 85 9.60 15.97 33.92
N LYS A 86 9.65 15.21 35.02
CA LYS A 86 9.68 15.76 36.38
C LYS A 86 10.94 16.59 36.65
N GLU A 87 10.79 17.76 37.28
CA GLU A 87 11.90 18.65 37.69
C GLU A 87 12.81 19.12 36.52
N LYS A 88 12.27 19.21 35.30
CA LYS A 88 12.98 19.67 34.09
C LYS A 88 12.50 21.00 33.50
N GLY A 89 11.49 21.62 34.10
CA GLY A 89 10.99 22.96 33.75
C GLY A 89 11.81 24.09 34.37
N MET A 90 11.19 25.26 34.50
CA MET A 90 11.83 26.48 35.03
C MET A 90 12.29 26.31 36.49
N PRO A 91 13.46 26.86 36.89
CA PRO A 91 13.83 26.98 38.30
C PRO A 91 12.97 28.03 39.00
N HIS A 92 12.52 27.75 40.23
CA HIS A 92 11.84 28.75 41.04
C HIS A 92 12.86 29.72 41.65
N MET A 93 12.64 31.02 41.47
CA MET A 93 13.35 32.05 42.24
C MET A 93 13.26 31.72 43.74
N ASN A 94 14.40 31.66 44.42
CA ASN A 94 14.55 31.33 45.83
C ASN A 94 14.20 29.88 46.26
N SER A 95 14.22 28.88 45.36
CA SER A 95 14.25 27.46 45.78
C SER A 95 15.17 26.60 44.92
N HIS A 96 15.64 25.47 45.46
CA HIS A 96 16.43 24.47 44.72
C HIS A 96 15.58 23.57 43.80
N VAL A 97 14.26 23.77 43.72
CA VAL A 97 13.33 22.92 42.98
C VAL A 97 12.97 23.55 41.62
N ARG A 98 13.24 22.81 40.52
CA ARG A 98 12.70 23.12 39.19
C ARG A 98 11.25 22.62 39.08
N GLY A 99 10.41 23.36 38.36
CA GLY A 99 9.10 22.88 37.91
C GLY A 99 9.23 21.72 36.90
N ASP A 100 8.10 21.26 36.37
CA ASP A 100 8.09 20.17 35.37
C ASP A 100 8.09 20.70 33.93
N PHE A 101 8.57 19.84 33.02
CA PHE A 101 8.51 20.04 31.58
C PHE A 101 7.50 19.06 30.97
N TYR A 102 6.57 19.56 30.15
CA TYR A 102 5.54 18.75 29.50
C TYR A 102 5.73 18.75 27.99
N VAL A 103 5.94 17.56 27.44
CA VAL A 103 5.99 17.34 25.99
C VAL A 103 4.60 16.93 25.51
N GLU A 104 4.03 17.72 24.60
CA GLU A 104 2.72 17.46 23.99
C GLU A 104 2.93 16.85 22.59
N GLU A 105 2.34 15.68 22.36
CA GLU A 105 2.55 14.87 21.16
C GLU A 105 1.75 15.40 19.96
N LYS A 106 2.34 15.38 18.76
CA LYS A 106 1.57 15.50 17.51
C LYS A 106 2.11 14.57 16.41
N LEU A 107 1.36 13.50 16.14
CA LEU A 107 1.58 12.61 15.00
C LEU A 107 1.67 13.42 13.69
N LYS A 108 2.76 13.21 12.94
CA LYS A 108 2.96 13.80 11.61
C LYS A 108 3.64 12.80 10.68
N GLU A 109 2.85 12.05 9.90
CA GLU A 109 3.40 11.09 8.94
C GLU A 109 3.80 11.76 7.61
N PHE A 110 2.98 12.70 7.08
CA PHE A 110 3.21 13.34 5.77
C PHE A 110 3.23 14.88 5.73
N ARG A 111 3.00 15.59 6.85
CA ARG A 111 2.98 17.08 6.94
C ARG A 111 1.98 17.82 6.02
N LEU A 112 0.91 17.16 5.55
CA LEU A 112 -0.11 17.76 4.67
C LEU A 112 -1.19 18.57 5.43
N GLU A 113 -1.26 18.45 6.75
CA GLU A 113 -2.18 19.22 7.60
C GLU A 113 -1.90 20.72 7.53
N GLY A 114 -2.91 21.51 7.16
CA GLY A 114 -2.80 22.97 7.05
C GLY A 114 -1.95 23.45 5.86
N THR A 115 -1.44 22.54 5.03
CA THR A 115 -0.78 22.85 3.75
C THR A 115 -1.62 22.40 2.55
N VAL A 116 -2.51 21.41 2.73
CA VAL A 116 -3.58 21.07 1.78
C VAL A 116 -4.94 21.48 2.40
N PRO A 117 -5.79 22.25 1.70
CA PRO A 117 -7.13 22.56 2.17
C PRO A 117 -8.04 21.33 2.03
N VAL A 118 -8.50 20.79 3.16
CA VAL A 118 -9.56 19.77 3.19
C VAL A 118 -10.91 20.49 3.10
N LYS A 119 -11.79 20.01 2.21
CA LYS A 119 -13.18 20.48 2.09
C LYS A 119 -14.10 19.28 2.30
N GLU A 120 -14.79 19.26 3.43
CA GLU A 120 -15.87 18.31 3.69
C GLU A 120 -17.06 18.60 2.76
N VAL A 121 -17.82 17.55 2.43
CA VAL A 121 -18.98 17.59 1.53
C VAL A 121 -20.08 16.70 2.08
N ASP A 122 -21.34 17.15 2.00
CA ASP A 122 -22.47 16.41 2.53
C ASP A 122 -22.78 15.13 1.73
N ILE A 123 -23.26 14.09 2.40
CA ILE A 123 -23.73 12.85 1.75
C ILE A 123 -25.02 13.18 0.98
N ASN A 124 -25.09 12.80 -0.30
CA ASN A 124 -26.10 13.28 -1.27
C ASN A 124 -26.06 14.81 -1.52
N GLY A 125 -24.97 15.49 -1.16
CA GLY A 125 -24.76 16.91 -1.36
C GLY A 125 -24.26 17.26 -2.78
N SER A 126 -24.18 18.55 -3.07
CA SER A 126 -23.64 19.06 -4.34
C SER A 126 -22.72 20.25 -4.13
N THR A 127 -21.73 20.42 -5.00
CA THR A 127 -20.76 21.51 -4.93
C THR A 127 -20.24 21.92 -6.30
N ASN A 128 -19.85 23.17 -6.46
CA ASN A 128 -19.27 23.67 -7.71
C ASN A 128 -17.74 23.71 -7.61
N TRP A 129 -17.07 23.17 -8.63
CA TRP A 129 -15.62 23.17 -8.80
C TRP A 129 -15.29 23.67 -10.21
N GLY A 130 -15.02 24.97 -10.33
CA GLY A 130 -14.80 25.62 -11.63
C GLY A 130 -16.05 25.51 -12.53
N PRO A 131 -15.93 25.00 -13.77
CA PRO A 131 -17.07 24.81 -14.68
C PRO A 131 -17.92 23.57 -14.35
N PHE A 132 -17.53 22.76 -13.36
CA PHE A 132 -18.21 21.52 -13.00
C PHE A 132 -19.17 21.72 -11.82
N THR A 133 -20.43 21.33 -11.99
CA THR A 133 -21.33 21.04 -10.85
C THR A 133 -21.19 19.57 -10.51
N VAL A 134 -20.74 19.27 -9.29
CA VAL A 134 -20.42 17.93 -8.81
C VAL A 134 -21.42 17.54 -7.73
N GLU A 135 -22.22 16.52 -8.00
CA GLU A 135 -23.19 15.96 -7.08
C GLU A 135 -22.72 14.58 -6.60
N PHE A 136 -22.67 14.40 -5.28
CA PHE A 136 -22.38 13.14 -4.63
C PHE A 136 -23.68 12.36 -4.47
N ILE A 137 -23.67 11.05 -4.70
CA ILE A 137 -24.85 10.20 -4.65
C ILE A 137 -24.49 8.96 -3.82
N ASN A 138 -25.13 8.80 -2.66
CA ASN A 138 -24.78 7.72 -1.74
C ASN A 138 -24.98 6.33 -2.38
N ILE A 139 -24.00 5.45 -2.20
CA ILE A 139 -24.02 4.06 -2.64
C ILE A 139 -23.50 3.15 -1.52
N THR A 140 -23.93 1.90 -1.51
CA THR A 140 -23.43 0.88 -0.59
C THR A 140 -22.19 0.20 -1.17
N HIS A 141 -21.13 0.06 -0.37
CA HIS A 141 -19.91 -0.67 -0.71
C HIS A 141 -19.35 -1.38 0.53
N SER A 142 -18.13 -1.91 0.46
CA SER A 142 -17.39 -2.49 1.60
C SER A 142 -16.87 -1.46 2.61
N ILE A 143 -17.11 -0.16 2.38
CA ILE A 143 -16.83 0.94 3.32
C ILE A 143 -18.08 1.83 3.45
N PRO A 144 -18.33 2.48 4.60
CA PRO A 144 -19.33 3.54 4.72
C PRO A 144 -18.99 4.75 3.84
N GLU A 145 -19.97 5.63 3.61
CA GLU A 145 -19.78 6.90 2.86
C GLU A 145 -19.24 6.75 1.42
N ALA A 146 -19.35 5.57 0.81
CA ALA A 146 -19.13 5.41 -0.62
C ALA A 146 -20.15 6.26 -1.41
N ASN A 147 -19.66 7.03 -2.38
CA ASN A 147 -20.47 7.93 -3.20
C ASN A 147 -20.14 7.74 -4.68
N SER A 148 -21.17 7.57 -5.51
CA SER A 148 -21.07 7.88 -6.93
C SER A 148 -20.99 9.39 -7.11
N ILE A 149 -20.37 9.84 -8.20
CA ILE A 149 -20.15 11.26 -8.47
C ILE A 149 -20.72 11.60 -9.84
N LEU A 150 -21.79 12.41 -9.87
CA LEU A 150 -22.35 12.99 -11.09
C LEU A 150 -21.65 14.33 -11.37
N ILE A 151 -20.81 14.35 -12.40
CA ILE A 151 -20.07 15.54 -12.84
C ILE A 151 -20.84 16.16 -14.01
N SER A 152 -21.38 17.36 -13.81
CA SER A 152 -22.23 18.06 -14.78
C SER A 152 -21.54 19.28 -15.37
N THR A 153 -21.76 19.51 -16.67
CA THR A 153 -21.23 20.64 -17.46
C THR A 153 -22.33 21.24 -18.34
N GLU A 154 -22.08 22.36 -19.00
CA GLU A 154 -23.00 22.95 -19.98
C GLU A 154 -23.35 22.01 -21.15
N MET A 155 -22.47 21.05 -21.48
CA MET A 155 -22.67 20.06 -22.54
C MET A 155 -23.46 18.81 -22.10
N GLY A 156 -23.71 18.65 -20.80
CA GLY A 156 -24.31 17.46 -20.19
C GLY A 156 -23.46 16.88 -19.05
N SER A 157 -23.84 15.69 -18.57
CA SER A 157 -23.24 15.09 -17.37
C SER A 157 -22.62 13.73 -17.62
N SER A 158 -21.63 13.36 -16.80
CA SER A 158 -21.08 12.02 -16.67
C SER A 158 -21.22 11.51 -15.24
N LEU A 159 -21.43 10.20 -15.08
CA LEU A 159 -21.59 9.54 -13.78
C LEU A 159 -20.42 8.60 -13.57
N HIS A 160 -19.59 8.88 -12.56
CA HIS A 160 -18.60 7.94 -12.04
C HIS A 160 -19.26 7.11 -10.95
N THR A 161 -19.37 5.79 -11.11
CA THR A 161 -20.04 4.96 -10.09
C THR A 161 -19.26 4.92 -8.78
N GLY A 162 -17.93 5.00 -8.84
CA GLY A 162 -17.08 4.51 -7.74
C GLY A 162 -17.18 2.98 -7.64
N ASP A 163 -16.70 2.44 -6.53
CA ASP A 163 -16.78 1.01 -6.20
C ASP A 163 -18.06 0.76 -5.41
N TRP A 164 -18.89 -0.23 -5.81
CA TRP A 164 -20.27 -0.31 -5.31
C TRP A 164 -20.93 -1.70 -5.43
N LYS A 165 -21.90 -1.95 -4.57
CA LYS A 165 -22.92 -3.01 -4.66
C LYS A 165 -24.32 -2.43 -4.45
N PHE A 166 -25.39 -3.18 -4.73
CA PHE A 166 -26.71 -2.85 -4.19
C PHE A 166 -26.98 -3.68 -2.93
N ASP A 167 -26.69 -3.11 -1.77
CA ASP A 167 -27.10 -3.66 -0.49
C ASP A 167 -28.44 -3.05 -0.05
N PRO A 168 -29.55 -3.83 0.02
CA PRO A 168 -30.83 -3.35 0.50
C PRO A 168 -30.91 -3.30 2.04
N LYS A 169 -29.91 -3.82 2.75
CA LYS A 169 -29.80 -3.84 4.22
C LYS A 169 -28.33 -3.69 4.64
N PRO A 170 -27.66 -2.57 4.32
CA PRO A 170 -26.28 -2.37 4.73
C PRO A 170 -26.17 -2.40 6.26
N VAL A 171 -25.19 -3.13 6.76
CA VAL A 171 -24.87 -3.24 8.21
C VAL A 171 -24.61 -1.87 8.84
N VAL A 172 -24.07 -0.95 8.04
CA VAL A 172 -23.59 0.38 8.43
C VAL A 172 -23.78 1.36 7.27
N GLY A 173 -24.27 2.57 7.55
CA GLY A 173 -24.45 3.64 6.56
C GLY A 173 -25.82 3.67 5.88
N LEU A 174 -25.99 4.61 4.93
CA LEU A 174 -27.23 4.75 4.15
C LEU A 174 -27.30 3.72 3.00
N THR A 175 -28.50 3.26 2.67
CA THR A 175 -28.77 2.50 1.44
C THR A 175 -28.44 3.31 0.19
N SER A 176 -28.10 2.65 -0.92
CA SER A 176 -27.86 3.32 -2.20
C SER A 176 -29.05 4.18 -2.63
N ASN A 177 -28.80 5.40 -3.12
CA ASN A 177 -29.83 6.34 -3.54
C ASN A 177 -30.41 5.99 -4.93
N ILE A 178 -31.13 4.87 -4.98
CA ILE A 178 -31.70 4.27 -6.19
C ILE A 178 -32.74 5.19 -6.86
N GLU A 179 -33.43 6.03 -6.08
CA GLU A 179 -34.38 7.02 -6.60
C GLU A 179 -33.66 8.11 -7.42
N ARG A 180 -32.59 8.69 -6.89
CA ARG A 180 -31.80 9.69 -7.63
C ARG A 180 -31.11 9.11 -8.86
N LEU A 181 -30.62 7.87 -8.77
CA LEU A 181 -30.05 7.15 -9.94
C LEU A 181 -31.10 6.93 -11.04
N LYS A 182 -32.35 6.63 -10.70
CA LYS A 182 -33.47 6.53 -11.67
C LYS A 182 -33.76 7.87 -12.33
N GLU A 183 -33.86 8.95 -11.55
CA GLU A 183 -34.09 10.29 -12.12
C GLU A 183 -33.05 10.67 -13.19
N ILE A 184 -31.77 10.35 -12.96
CA ILE A 184 -30.67 10.67 -13.89
C ILE A 184 -30.86 9.91 -15.22
N GLY A 185 -31.26 8.64 -15.16
CA GLY A 185 -31.59 7.83 -16.34
C GLY A 185 -32.82 8.33 -17.08
N ASP A 186 -33.92 8.61 -16.35
CA ASP A 186 -35.19 9.04 -16.96
C ASP A 186 -35.15 10.46 -17.52
N LYS A 187 -34.30 11.35 -16.98
CA LYS A 187 -34.02 12.68 -17.54
C LYS A 187 -33.09 12.65 -18.77
N GLY A 188 -32.45 11.52 -19.10
CA GLY A 188 -31.82 11.24 -20.41
C GLY A 188 -30.60 12.08 -20.82
N TYR A 189 -30.07 12.94 -19.95
CA TYR A 189 -28.95 13.85 -20.25
C TYR A 189 -27.56 13.23 -20.01
N LEU A 190 -27.49 11.99 -19.52
CA LEU A 190 -26.21 11.33 -19.22
C LEU A 190 -25.45 10.99 -20.50
N LEU A 191 -24.27 11.59 -20.67
CA LEU A 191 -23.38 11.37 -21.82
C LEU A 191 -22.64 10.04 -21.69
N ALA A 192 -22.03 9.82 -20.53
CA ALA A 192 -21.23 8.63 -20.24
C ALA A 192 -21.41 8.15 -18.80
N ALA A 193 -21.35 6.83 -18.62
CA ALA A 193 -21.20 6.20 -17.31
C ALA A 193 -19.81 5.53 -17.23
N ILE A 194 -19.05 5.88 -16.19
CA ILE A 194 -17.74 5.31 -15.85
C ILE A 194 -18.00 4.30 -14.73
N CYS A 195 -17.90 3.00 -15.05
CA CYS A 195 -18.42 1.92 -14.20
C CYS A 195 -17.32 0.93 -13.78
N ASP A 196 -17.37 0.53 -12.51
CA ASP A 196 -16.66 -0.63 -11.96
C ASP A 196 -17.00 -1.93 -12.74
N SER A 197 -15.98 -2.80 -12.93
CA SER A 197 -16.11 -4.07 -13.66
C SER A 197 -15.56 -5.29 -12.91
N THR A 198 -15.14 -5.12 -11.64
CA THR A 198 -14.26 -6.06 -10.93
C THR A 198 -14.86 -7.45 -10.66
N ASN A 199 -16.19 -7.60 -10.55
CA ASN A 199 -16.83 -8.84 -10.06
C ASN A 199 -18.06 -9.29 -10.88
N ILE A 200 -18.02 -9.14 -12.20
CA ILE A 200 -19.11 -9.54 -13.11
C ILE A 200 -19.47 -11.06 -13.11
N LEU A 201 -18.97 -11.88 -12.16
CA LEU A 201 -18.96 -13.35 -12.17
C LEU A 201 -19.31 -14.08 -10.84
N SER A 202 -19.84 -13.45 -9.77
CA SER A 202 -20.19 -14.15 -8.50
C SER A 202 -21.48 -13.66 -7.81
N LYS A 203 -21.88 -14.15 -6.61
CA LYS A 203 -23.15 -13.79 -5.91
C LYS A 203 -23.10 -13.94 -4.35
N GLN A 204 -23.69 -12.96 -3.61
CA GLN A 204 -24.22 -12.98 -2.21
C GLN A 204 -23.28 -12.85 -0.96
N ASN A 205 -23.79 -12.26 0.15
CA ASN A 205 -23.08 -11.63 1.32
C ASN A 205 -23.47 -12.17 2.74
N PRO A 206 -22.55 -12.18 3.75
CA PRO A 206 -22.83 -12.35 5.20
C PRO A 206 -21.98 -11.48 6.20
N GLU A 207 -21.93 -11.85 7.50
CA GLU A 207 -21.44 -11.12 8.72
C GLU A 207 -20.96 -12.09 9.86
N SER A 208 -20.36 -11.76 11.04
CA SER A 208 -19.53 -10.64 11.59
C SER A 208 -18.84 -11.05 12.96
N GLU A 209 -17.67 -10.50 13.37
CA GLU A 209 -16.69 -11.19 14.30
C GLU A 209 -15.81 -10.31 15.30
N VAL A 210 -14.57 -10.72 15.72
CA VAL A 210 -13.70 -10.13 16.83
C VAL A 210 -12.20 -9.87 16.48
N LEU A 211 -11.63 -8.66 16.69
CA LEU A 211 -10.39 -8.14 16.03
C LEU A 211 -8.98 -8.72 16.39
N LEU A 212 -8.34 -9.45 15.47
CA LEU A 212 -6.88 -9.74 15.43
C LEU A 212 -6.14 -9.03 14.27
N GLY A 213 -5.80 -7.74 14.46
CA GLY A 213 -4.80 -7.06 13.62
C GLY A 213 -4.76 -5.54 13.75
N ARG A 214 -3.57 -4.93 13.68
CA ARG A 214 -3.41 -3.47 13.90
C ARG A 214 -4.16 -2.57 12.90
N SER A 215 -4.43 -3.05 11.68
CA SER A 215 -5.28 -2.34 10.73
C SER A 215 -6.77 -2.47 11.08
N LEU A 216 -7.24 -3.64 11.50
CA LEU A 216 -8.62 -3.84 11.97
C LEU A 216 -8.95 -2.95 13.18
N TRP A 217 -8.07 -2.88 14.17
CA TRP A 217 -8.21 -1.97 15.31
C TRP A 217 -8.24 -0.49 14.90
N ARG A 218 -7.51 -0.10 13.85
CA ARG A 218 -7.58 1.25 13.28
C ARG A 218 -8.92 1.49 12.58
N ILE A 219 -9.37 0.54 11.75
CA ILE A 219 -10.62 0.64 10.99
C ILE A 219 -11.82 0.75 11.93
N VAL A 220 -11.90 -0.12 12.96
CA VAL A 220 -12.99 -0.08 13.94
C VAL A 220 -12.94 1.18 14.80
N LYS A 221 -11.76 1.63 15.25
CA LYS A 221 -11.69 2.91 15.98
C LYS A 221 -12.11 4.09 15.09
N VAL A 222 -11.65 4.17 13.84
CA VAL A 222 -12.06 5.25 12.92
C VAL A 222 -13.56 5.20 12.65
N ALA A 223 -14.15 4.01 12.49
CA ALA A 223 -15.60 3.85 12.41
C ALA A 223 -16.29 4.42 13.67
N GLN A 224 -15.87 4.01 14.86
CA GLN A 224 -16.44 4.47 16.14
C GLN A 224 -16.28 5.99 16.34
N ASP A 225 -15.10 6.56 16.07
CA ASP A 225 -14.84 8.00 16.14
C ASP A 225 -15.68 8.79 15.10
N SER A 226 -16.02 8.18 13.96
CA SER A 226 -16.90 8.72 12.91
C SER A 226 -18.40 8.44 13.10
N GLY A 227 -18.82 7.85 14.24
CA GLY A 227 -20.24 7.57 14.52
C GLY A 227 -20.80 6.32 13.85
N TYR A 228 -19.94 5.45 13.31
CA TYR A 228 -20.27 4.10 12.86
C TYR A 228 -19.94 3.06 13.95
N LEU A 229 -20.54 1.87 13.89
CA LEU A 229 -20.35 0.82 14.91
C LEU A 229 -20.65 1.29 16.36
N THR A 230 -21.58 2.22 16.56
CA THR A 230 -21.94 2.77 17.89
C THR A 230 -22.41 1.70 18.88
N ASP A 231 -23.18 0.73 18.40
CA ASP A 231 -23.69 -0.40 19.19
C ASP A 231 -22.83 -1.68 19.02
N SER A 232 -21.55 -1.53 18.65
CA SER A 232 -20.65 -2.68 18.51
C SER A 232 -20.31 -3.33 19.86
N PRO A 233 -20.10 -4.67 19.90
CA PRO A 233 -19.61 -5.33 21.09
C PRO A 233 -18.20 -4.82 21.45
N GLN A 234 -17.86 -4.79 22.73
CA GLN A 234 -16.51 -4.44 23.17
C GLN A 234 -15.52 -5.51 22.68
N PHE A 235 -14.75 -5.18 21.65
CA PHE A 235 -13.66 -6.00 21.15
C PHE A 235 -12.58 -6.16 22.24
N LEU A 236 -12.11 -7.38 22.46
CA LEU A 236 -11.09 -7.72 23.47
C LEU A 236 -9.68 -7.66 22.87
N GLU A 237 -8.69 -7.16 23.62
CA GLU A 237 -7.30 -7.33 23.21
C GLU A 237 -6.89 -8.81 23.20
N ALA A 238 -5.98 -9.18 22.31
CA ALA A 238 -5.45 -10.54 22.20
C ALA A 238 -4.78 -11.06 23.50
N LYS A 239 -4.39 -10.17 24.43
CA LYS A 239 -3.86 -10.54 25.77
C LYS A 239 -4.98 -10.90 26.76
N GLU A 240 -6.14 -10.27 26.63
CA GLU A 240 -7.30 -10.44 27.51
C GLU A 240 -8.04 -11.72 27.13
N ALA A 241 -8.28 -11.88 25.82
CA ALA A 241 -8.99 -13.01 25.22
C ALA A 241 -8.34 -14.38 25.50
N VAL A 242 -7.02 -14.45 25.79
CA VAL A 242 -6.33 -15.70 26.20
C VAL A 242 -6.92 -16.33 27.47
N ASN A 243 -7.60 -15.55 28.32
CA ASN A 243 -8.19 -16.05 29.57
C ASN A 243 -9.62 -16.62 29.38
N PHE A 244 -10.16 -16.58 28.17
CA PHE A 244 -11.51 -17.06 27.87
C PHE A 244 -11.48 -18.51 27.34
N PRO A 245 -12.54 -19.32 27.60
CA PRO A 245 -12.69 -20.63 26.96
C PRO A 245 -12.74 -20.51 25.43
N ARG A 246 -12.11 -21.45 24.71
CA ARG A 246 -11.99 -21.40 23.23
C ARG A 246 -13.35 -21.34 22.54
N GLU A 247 -14.33 -22.08 23.07
CA GLU A 247 -15.71 -22.13 22.59
C GLU A 247 -16.51 -20.83 22.78
N ARG A 248 -15.88 -19.78 23.35
CA ARG A 248 -16.42 -18.42 23.47
C ARG A 248 -15.59 -17.38 22.70
N LEU A 249 -14.66 -17.81 21.85
CA LEU A 249 -13.78 -16.93 21.08
C LEU A 249 -14.02 -17.04 19.57
N VAL A 250 -14.24 -15.89 18.94
CA VAL A 250 -14.13 -15.69 17.48
C VAL A 250 -12.85 -14.86 17.23
N LEU A 251 -12.22 -14.94 16.05
CA LEU A 251 -10.96 -14.22 15.74
C LEU A 251 -10.87 -13.74 14.27
N LEU A 252 -11.14 -12.45 14.01
CA LEU A 252 -10.89 -11.71 12.76
C LEU A 252 -9.39 -11.54 12.51
N CYS A 253 -8.82 -12.39 11.69
CA CYS A 253 -7.39 -12.30 11.37
C CYS A 253 -7.15 -11.45 10.12
N THR A 254 -6.25 -10.46 10.19
CA THR A 254 -5.69 -9.87 8.96
C THR A 254 -4.77 -10.86 8.26
N GLY A 255 -4.68 -10.77 6.92
CA GLY A 255 -3.71 -11.52 6.12
C GLY A 255 -4.28 -12.64 5.25
N CYS A 256 -5.50 -12.50 4.77
CA CYS A 256 -6.19 -13.55 4.02
C CYS A 256 -5.50 -13.95 2.68
N GLN A 257 -4.53 -13.16 2.19
CA GLN A 257 -3.74 -13.44 1.00
C GLN A 257 -2.40 -14.14 1.31
N GLY A 258 -2.14 -14.46 2.58
CA GLY A 258 -0.87 -15.05 3.04
C GLY A 258 0.26 -14.03 3.17
N GLU A 259 -0.06 -12.77 3.51
CA GLU A 259 0.93 -11.71 3.72
C GLU A 259 1.84 -12.06 4.92
N PRO A 260 3.17 -12.18 4.75
CA PRO A 260 4.03 -12.85 5.75
C PRO A 260 4.04 -12.27 7.18
N LEU A 261 3.67 -10.99 7.34
CA LEU A 261 3.70 -10.30 8.64
C LEU A 261 2.31 -10.19 9.31
N ALA A 262 1.24 -10.66 8.67
CA ALA A 262 -0.14 -10.54 9.12
C ALA A 262 -0.56 -11.62 10.15
N ALA A 263 -1.77 -11.52 10.71
CA ALA A 263 -2.22 -12.37 11.81
C ALA A 263 -2.41 -13.84 11.40
N THR A 264 -3.14 -14.09 10.31
CA THR A 264 -3.33 -15.43 9.72
C THR A 264 -1.99 -16.12 9.46
N SER A 265 -1.06 -15.46 8.78
CA SER A 265 0.26 -15.99 8.44
C SER A 265 1.08 -16.34 9.68
N ARG A 266 0.97 -15.56 10.77
CA ARG A 266 1.62 -15.90 12.05
C ARG A 266 0.99 -17.11 12.72
N LEU A 267 -0.34 -17.26 12.66
CA LEU A 267 -1.06 -18.42 13.18
C LEU A 267 -0.71 -19.70 12.39
N ALA A 268 -0.73 -19.63 11.06
CA ALA A 268 -0.33 -20.72 10.16
C ALA A 268 1.12 -21.17 10.39
N ASN A 269 2.03 -20.22 10.59
CA ASN A 269 3.44 -20.51 10.91
C ASN A 269 3.69 -20.79 12.42
N LYS A 270 2.65 -20.98 13.24
CA LYS A 270 2.73 -21.28 14.69
C LYS A 270 3.51 -20.25 15.53
N ASN A 271 3.66 -19.04 14.99
CA ASN A 271 4.51 -17.93 15.48
C ASN A 271 3.68 -16.71 15.98
N HIS A 272 2.37 -16.86 16.15
CA HIS A 272 1.56 -15.82 16.80
C HIS A 272 1.77 -15.83 18.31
N GLN A 273 1.84 -14.64 18.93
CA GLN A 273 2.32 -14.50 20.31
C GLN A 273 1.31 -14.94 21.38
N ALA A 274 0.01 -14.72 21.13
CA ALA A 274 -1.06 -14.97 22.09
C ALA A 274 -1.84 -16.28 21.84
N PHE A 275 -1.92 -16.71 20.57
CA PHE A 275 -2.79 -17.81 20.14
C PHE A 275 -2.03 -18.83 19.29
N LYS A 276 -2.43 -20.10 19.41
CA LYS A 276 -1.97 -21.21 18.58
C LYS A 276 -3.17 -22.00 18.12
N MET A 277 -3.24 -22.28 16.82
CA MET A 277 -4.29 -23.15 16.28
C MET A 277 -4.02 -24.61 16.67
N GLN A 278 -5.09 -25.38 16.80
CA GLN A 278 -5.06 -26.82 17.11
C GLN A 278 -6.21 -27.54 16.39
N GLN A 279 -6.22 -28.87 16.47
CA GLN A 279 -7.31 -29.69 15.96
C GLN A 279 -8.65 -29.30 16.63
N GLY A 280 -9.69 -29.10 15.81
CA GLY A 280 -11.01 -28.71 16.29
C GLY A 280 -11.24 -27.20 16.43
N ASP A 281 -10.25 -26.36 16.08
CA ASP A 281 -10.51 -24.95 15.74
C ASP A 281 -11.06 -24.86 14.30
N THR A 282 -11.88 -23.85 14.01
CA THR A 282 -12.34 -23.50 12.64
C THR A 282 -11.78 -22.15 12.21
N MET A 283 -11.38 -22.03 10.94
CA MET A 283 -10.82 -20.83 10.32
C MET A 283 -11.61 -20.47 9.05
N ILE A 284 -12.21 -19.28 9.02
CA ILE A 284 -13.08 -18.82 7.94
C ILE A 284 -12.36 -17.75 7.11
N PHE A 285 -12.27 -17.96 5.80
CA PHE A 285 -11.69 -17.01 4.86
C PHE A 285 -12.78 -16.22 4.13
N SER A 286 -13.24 -15.13 4.76
CA SER A 286 -14.20 -14.16 4.22
C SER A 286 -13.57 -13.25 3.13
N SER A 287 -12.87 -13.83 2.16
CA SER A 287 -12.23 -13.08 1.06
C SER A 287 -11.88 -13.96 -0.13
N LYS A 288 -11.97 -13.39 -1.34
CA LYS A 288 -11.38 -13.99 -2.55
C LYS A 288 -9.85 -14.05 -2.45
N ILE A 289 -9.25 -15.00 -3.14
CA ILE A 289 -7.82 -14.96 -3.44
C ILE A 289 -7.60 -13.97 -4.59
N ILE A 290 -6.81 -12.93 -4.34
CA ILE A 290 -6.45 -11.90 -5.33
C ILE A 290 -5.35 -12.46 -6.26
N PRO A 291 -5.43 -12.24 -7.59
CA PRO A 291 -4.42 -12.70 -8.54
C PRO A 291 -2.98 -12.37 -8.13
N GLY A 292 -2.07 -13.35 -8.29
CA GLY A 292 -0.67 -13.25 -7.90
C GLY A 292 -0.35 -13.60 -6.43
N ASN A 293 -1.35 -13.87 -5.58
CA ASN A 293 -1.14 -14.37 -4.21
C ASN A 293 -1.46 -15.86 -4.01
N GLU A 294 -1.86 -16.58 -5.06
CA GLU A 294 -2.44 -17.93 -5.00
C GLU A 294 -1.55 -18.91 -4.23
N THR A 295 -0.25 -18.94 -4.54
CA THR A 295 0.71 -19.82 -3.85
C THR A 295 0.86 -19.49 -2.37
N ARG A 296 0.75 -18.22 -1.97
CA ARG A 296 0.83 -17.82 -0.55
C ARG A 296 -0.45 -18.21 0.20
N ALA A 297 -1.60 -17.90 -0.38
CA ALA A 297 -2.89 -18.27 0.16
C ALA A 297 -3.04 -19.80 0.29
N HIS A 298 -2.74 -20.57 -0.76
CA HIS A 298 -2.81 -22.04 -0.70
C HIS A 298 -1.83 -22.64 0.32
N ASN A 299 -0.59 -22.15 0.42
CA ASN A 299 0.35 -22.64 1.44
C ASN A 299 -0.14 -22.35 2.87
N MET A 300 -0.76 -21.19 3.09
CA MET A 300 -1.36 -20.83 4.38
C MET A 300 -2.59 -21.69 4.72
N LEU A 301 -3.47 -21.95 3.75
CA LEU A 301 -4.63 -22.83 3.90
C LEU A 301 -4.20 -24.27 4.25
N ASN A 302 -3.22 -24.81 3.51
CA ASN A 302 -2.66 -26.13 3.77
C ASN A 302 -2.07 -26.24 5.19
N ALA A 303 -1.32 -25.24 5.65
CA ALA A 303 -0.73 -25.23 7.00
C ALA A 303 -1.79 -25.28 8.12
N PHE A 304 -3.00 -24.74 7.91
CA PHE A 304 -4.12 -24.90 8.84
C PHE A 304 -4.73 -26.31 8.78
N ILE A 305 -4.95 -26.85 7.58
CA ILE A 305 -5.46 -28.22 7.39
C ILE A 305 -4.50 -29.26 8.01
N GLU A 306 -3.18 -29.07 7.87
CA GLU A 306 -2.13 -29.88 8.51
C GLU A 306 -2.14 -29.81 10.05
N MET A 307 -2.77 -28.80 10.64
CA MET A 307 -2.98 -28.69 12.09
C MET A 307 -4.30 -29.33 12.56
N GLY A 308 -5.11 -29.88 11.66
CA GLY A 308 -6.46 -30.37 11.96
C GLY A 308 -7.48 -29.27 12.18
N VAL A 309 -7.20 -28.06 11.72
CA VAL A 309 -8.12 -26.91 11.72
C VAL A 309 -9.11 -27.10 10.57
N GLU A 310 -10.39 -26.90 10.83
CA GLU A 310 -11.41 -26.85 9.79
C GLU A 310 -11.25 -25.53 9.00
N VAL A 311 -11.15 -25.61 7.67
CA VAL A 311 -10.87 -24.44 6.82
C VAL A 311 -12.05 -24.20 5.87
N VAL A 312 -12.75 -23.08 6.09
CA VAL A 312 -13.92 -22.66 5.32
C VAL A 312 -13.56 -21.51 4.39
N THR A 313 -13.99 -21.57 3.13
CA THR A 313 -13.63 -20.60 2.08
C THR A 313 -14.83 -20.29 1.17
N GLU A 314 -14.75 -19.23 0.37
CA GLU A 314 -15.76 -18.89 -0.66
C GLU A 314 -16.06 -20.02 -1.67
N LYS A 315 -15.19 -21.04 -1.75
CA LYS A 315 -15.34 -22.20 -2.66
C LYS A 315 -16.08 -23.36 -2.02
N THR A 316 -16.21 -23.37 -0.68
CA THR A 316 -16.88 -24.42 0.09
C THR A 316 -18.21 -23.93 0.64
N GLU A 317 -18.26 -22.68 1.11
CA GLU A 317 -19.43 -22.09 1.77
C GLU A 317 -19.61 -20.62 1.40
N HIS A 318 -20.83 -20.10 1.59
CA HIS A 318 -21.17 -18.69 1.36
C HIS A 318 -20.67 -17.77 2.49
N VAL A 319 -19.35 -17.69 2.66
CA VAL A 319 -18.69 -16.91 3.73
C VAL A 319 -18.11 -15.56 3.27
N HIS A 320 -18.19 -15.22 1.98
CA HIS A 320 -17.65 -13.98 1.44
C HIS A 320 -18.53 -13.41 0.32
N ALA A 321 -18.64 -12.07 0.29
CA ALA A 321 -19.09 -11.30 -0.87
C ALA A 321 -18.03 -10.32 -1.35
N SER A 322 -17.96 -10.15 -2.67
CA SER A 322 -17.30 -9.00 -3.25
C SER A 322 -18.14 -7.73 -3.09
N GLY A 323 -17.49 -6.59 -2.90
CA GLY A 323 -18.14 -5.27 -2.88
C GLY A 323 -18.39 -4.66 -4.26
N HIS A 324 -18.21 -5.42 -5.34
CA HIS A 324 -18.27 -4.96 -6.74
C HIS A 324 -19.39 -5.66 -7.53
N PRO A 325 -19.96 -5.05 -8.57
CA PRO A 325 -21.23 -5.48 -9.16
C PRO A 325 -21.11 -6.72 -10.06
N THR A 326 -22.18 -7.52 -10.05
CA THR A 326 -22.32 -8.77 -10.81
C THR A 326 -22.92 -8.54 -12.21
N ARG A 327 -23.00 -9.59 -13.06
CA ARG A 327 -23.56 -9.43 -14.43
C ARG A 327 -25.03 -9.04 -14.41
N GLU A 328 -25.80 -9.56 -13.47
CA GLU A 328 -27.21 -9.20 -13.29
C GLU A 328 -27.39 -7.78 -12.74
N GLU A 329 -26.62 -7.37 -11.72
CA GLU A 329 -26.67 -5.98 -11.20
C GLU A 329 -26.20 -4.95 -12.24
N LEU A 330 -25.18 -5.27 -13.03
CA LEU A 330 -24.71 -4.42 -14.11
C LEU A 330 -25.75 -4.31 -15.25
N LYS A 331 -26.51 -5.39 -15.52
CA LYS A 331 -27.65 -5.34 -16.44
C LYS A 331 -28.74 -4.40 -15.92
N GLU A 332 -29.06 -4.49 -14.63
CA GLU A 332 -30.03 -3.61 -13.98
C GLU A 332 -29.55 -2.15 -14.04
N MET A 333 -28.28 -1.89 -13.70
CA MET A 333 -27.66 -0.56 -13.83
C MET A 333 -27.81 0.02 -15.25
N TYR A 334 -27.48 -0.75 -16.30
CA TYR A 334 -27.70 -0.31 -17.69
C TYR A 334 -29.19 -0.07 -18.03
N SER A 335 -30.08 -0.91 -17.50
CA SER A 335 -31.54 -0.75 -17.69
C SER A 335 -32.11 0.47 -16.97
N LEU A 336 -31.49 0.91 -15.87
CA LEU A 336 -31.87 2.10 -15.12
C LEU A 336 -31.30 3.37 -15.78
N ILE A 337 -29.98 3.45 -15.98
CA ILE A 337 -29.32 4.69 -16.43
C ILE A 337 -29.30 4.89 -17.96
N LYS A 338 -29.62 3.84 -18.73
CA LYS A 338 -29.81 3.85 -20.20
C LYS A 338 -28.74 4.66 -20.96
N PRO A 339 -27.44 4.41 -20.72
CA PRO A 339 -26.39 5.34 -21.11
C PRO A 339 -26.17 5.34 -22.63
N LYS A 340 -25.90 6.52 -23.21
CA LYS A 340 -25.50 6.62 -24.62
C LYS A 340 -24.17 5.92 -24.87
N MET A 341 -23.24 6.07 -23.92
CA MET A 341 -21.94 5.41 -23.93
C MET A 341 -21.55 4.79 -22.58
N SER A 342 -20.96 3.59 -22.61
CA SER A 342 -20.29 2.98 -21.46
C SER A 342 -18.78 2.92 -21.65
N ILE A 343 -18.04 3.30 -20.60
CA ILE A 343 -16.58 3.24 -20.52
C ILE A 343 -16.22 2.39 -19.30
N PRO A 344 -15.92 1.09 -19.46
CA PRO A 344 -15.61 0.21 -18.33
C PRO A 344 -14.23 0.49 -17.75
N VAL A 345 -14.19 0.62 -16.43
CA VAL A 345 -12.96 0.84 -15.64
C VAL A 345 -12.89 -0.17 -14.49
N HIS A 346 -11.91 -0.01 -13.60
CA HIS A 346 -11.71 -0.83 -12.41
C HIS A 346 -11.75 -2.34 -12.70
N GLY A 347 -10.70 -2.82 -13.37
CA GLY A 347 -10.55 -4.21 -13.78
C GLY A 347 -9.43 -4.39 -14.81
N GLU A 348 -8.84 -5.59 -14.87
CA GLU A 348 -7.87 -5.91 -15.93
C GLU A 348 -8.50 -5.90 -17.33
N TYR A 349 -7.67 -5.90 -18.37
CA TYR A 349 -8.08 -5.87 -19.79
C TYR A 349 -9.14 -6.93 -20.17
N ILE A 350 -9.11 -8.12 -19.54
CA ILE A 350 -10.11 -9.17 -19.75
C ILE A 350 -11.50 -8.79 -19.20
N HIS A 351 -11.55 -8.09 -18.06
CA HIS A 351 -12.78 -7.63 -17.42
C HIS A 351 -13.40 -6.47 -18.19
N THR A 352 -12.59 -5.47 -18.57
CA THR A 352 -13.07 -4.35 -19.40
C THR A 352 -13.50 -4.82 -20.79
N HIS A 353 -12.84 -5.82 -21.38
CA HIS A 353 -13.27 -6.44 -22.63
C HIS A 353 -14.64 -7.14 -22.50
N ALA A 354 -14.80 -7.97 -21.47
CA ALA A 354 -16.07 -8.65 -21.19
C ALA A 354 -17.21 -7.64 -20.93
N ASN A 355 -16.92 -6.56 -20.20
CA ASN A 355 -17.85 -5.50 -19.90
C ASN A 355 -18.24 -4.70 -21.17
N VAL A 356 -17.28 -4.26 -22.02
CA VAL A 356 -17.58 -3.60 -23.32
C VAL A 356 -18.48 -4.45 -24.21
N LYS A 357 -18.27 -5.78 -24.23
CA LYS A 357 -19.17 -6.69 -24.94
C LYS A 357 -20.55 -6.73 -24.29
N PHE A 358 -20.62 -6.87 -22.97
CA PHE A 358 -21.88 -6.98 -22.24
C PHE A 358 -22.74 -5.71 -22.27
N ALA A 359 -22.14 -4.52 -22.25
CA ALA A 359 -22.83 -3.26 -22.45
C ALA A 359 -23.61 -3.23 -23.77
N LYS A 360 -22.98 -3.72 -24.86
CA LYS A 360 -23.62 -3.85 -26.19
C LYS A 360 -24.72 -4.91 -26.18
N GLU A 361 -24.52 -6.04 -25.50
CA GLU A 361 -25.57 -7.05 -25.27
C GLU A 361 -26.77 -6.49 -24.47
N CYS A 362 -26.54 -5.47 -23.64
CA CYS A 362 -27.59 -4.75 -22.88
C CYS A 362 -28.20 -3.56 -23.64
N GLY A 363 -27.81 -3.32 -24.89
CA GLY A 363 -28.38 -2.26 -25.74
C GLY A 363 -27.69 -0.89 -25.63
N VAL A 364 -26.55 -0.78 -24.94
CA VAL A 364 -25.76 0.46 -24.91
C VAL A 364 -25.19 0.74 -26.31
N ALA A 365 -25.56 1.88 -26.89
CA ALA A 365 -25.28 2.20 -28.30
C ALA A 365 -23.77 2.26 -28.63
N LYS A 366 -22.97 2.86 -27.74
CA LYS A 366 -21.51 2.83 -27.84
C LYS A 366 -20.89 2.26 -26.56
N ALA A 367 -20.00 1.29 -26.69
CA ALA A 367 -19.13 0.90 -25.58
C ALA A 367 -17.69 0.78 -26.09
N ILE A 368 -16.80 1.45 -25.36
CA ILE A 368 -15.39 1.62 -25.70
C ILE A 368 -14.50 1.17 -24.55
N MET A 369 -13.29 0.75 -24.89
CA MET A 369 -12.24 0.41 -23.95
C MET A 369 -11.18 1.50 -24.00
N ILE A 370 -10.63 1.86 -22.85
CA ILE A 370 -9.56 2.85 -22.70
C ILE A 370 -8.35 2.21 -22.01
N ALA A 371 -7.16 2.71 -22.31
CA ALA A 371 -5.95 2.46 -21.54
C ALA A 371 -5.74 3.59 -20.50
N PRO A 372 -5.02 3.33 -19.40
CA PRO A 372 -4.54 4.39 -18.52
C PRO A 372 -3.78 5.46 -19.31
N GLY A 373 -4.17 6.73 -19.14
CA GLY A 373 -3.59 7.87 -19.86
C GLY A 373 -4.29 8.26 -21.17
N ASP A 374 -5.27 7.50 -21.67
CA ASP A 374 -6.06 7.90 -22.84
C ASP A 374 -6.95 9.13 -22.55
N ILE A 375 -6.88 10.14 -23.43
CA ILE A 375 -7.80 11.28 -23.46
C ILE A 375 -8.91 10.96 -24.48
N VAL A 376 -10.17 11.00 -24.04
CA VAL A 376 -11.33 10.60 -24.84
C VAL A 376 -12.38 11.73 -24.88
N ASN A 377 -12.87 12.05 -26.07
CA ASN A 377 -14.03 12.93 -26.22
C ASN A 377 -15.31 12.15 -25.81
N LEU A 378 -16.04 12.65 -24.81
CA LEU A 378 -17.25 12.01 -24.28
C LEU A 378 -18.50 12.20 -25.16
N GLU A 379 -18.51 13.17 -26.08
CA GLU A 379 -19.62 13.37 -27.02
C GLU A 379 -19.65 12.25 -28.07
N ASN A 380 -18.53 12.05 -28.77
CA ASN A 380 -18.43 11.09 -29.86
C ASN A 380 -17.85 9.73 -29.43
N GLY A 381 -17.14 9.65 -28.29
CA GLY A 381 -16.50 8.45 -27.78
C GLY A 381 -15.22 8.04 -28.49
N GLU A 382 -14.42 9.00 -28.96
CA GLU A 382 -13.16 8.74 -29.66
C GLU A 382 -11.96 9.16 -28.80
N LYS A 383 -10.86 8.40 -28.89
CA LYS A 383 -9.58 8.81 -28.32
C LYS A 383 -9.04 9.99 -29.13
N VAL A 384 -8.82 11.11 -28.45
CA VAL A 384 -8.28 12.34 -29.04
C VAL A 384 -6.76 12.37 -28.92
N ASP A 385 -6.23 11.98 -27.76
CA ASP A 385 -4.80 12.01 -27.43
C ASP A 385 -4.48 11.03 -26.28
N SER A 386 -3.25 10.97 -25.78
CA SER A 386 -2.91 10.29 -24.52
C SER A 386 -1.71 10.90 -23.80
N ILE A 387 -1.85 11.07 -22.49
CA ILE A 387 -0.76 11.50 -21.60
C ILE A 387 0.11 10.31 -21.18
N SER A 388 1.39 10.59 -20.91
CA SER A 388 2.30 9.60 -20.34
C SER A 388 1.96 9.34 -18.87
N VAL A 389 1.51 8.12 -18.56
CA VAL A 389 1.31 7.64 -17.19
C VAL A 389 2.30 6.51 -16.88
N ASP A 390 2.78 6.43 -15.65
CA ASP A 390 3.62 5.32 -15.18
C ASP A 390 3.34 5.01 -13.70
N TYR A 391 3.75 3.83 -13.26
CA TYR A 391 3.48 3.29 -11.92
C TYR A 391 4.78 3.23 -11.12
N PHE A 392 4.81 3.82 -9.92
CA PHE A 392 5.98 3.78 -9.06
C PHE A 392 5.80 2.76 -7.93
N GLY A 393 6.83 1.96 -7.67
CA GLY A 393 6.87 1.14 -6.45
C GLY A 393 7.16 2.01 -5.23
N ILE A 394 6.71 1.60 -4.04
CA ILE A 394 7.07 2.23 -2.77
C ILE A 394 8.09 1.34 -2.05
N ASP A 395 9.25 1.88 -1.71
CA ASP A 395 10.33 1.19 -0.99
C ASP A 395 10.88 2.07 0.14
N GLY A 396 10.20 2.02 1.29
CA GLY A 396 10.47 2.92 2.42
C GLY A 396 10.12 4.37 2.07
N ILE A 397 11.15 5.22 1.93
CA ILE A 397 11.02 6.62 1.49
C ILE A 397 11.28 6.81 0.00
N LEU A 398 11.61 5.74 -0.74
CA LEU A 398 11.95 5.80 -2.15
C LEU A 398 10.72 5.43 -3.00
N LEU A 399 10.60 6.10 -4.15
CA LEU A 399 9.63 5.77 -5.20
C LEU A 399 10.36 5.21 -6.44
N PRO A 400 10.94 3.99 -6.39
CA PRO A 400 11.65 3.43 -7.53
C PRO A 400 10.71 3.07 -8.69
N HIS A 401 11.07 3.54 -9.89
CA HIS A 401 10.46 3.11 -11.14
C HIS A 401 10.62 1.58 -11.34
N PRO A 402 9.59 0.82 -11.77
CA PRO A 402 9.66 -0.64 -11.97
C PRO A 402 10.72 -1.08 -12.98
N GLU A 403 11.01 -0.19 -13.94
CA GLU A 403 12.00 -0.36 -14.99
C GLU A 403 13.35 0.33 -14.71
N SER A 404 13.54 0.84 -13.49
CA SER A 404 14.84 1.36 -13.02
C SER A 404 15.93 0.27 -13.00
N SER A 405 17.18 0.71 -13.07
CA SER A 405 18.36 -0.17 -12.94
C SER A 405 18.37 -0.96 -11.63
N VAL A 406 17.90 -0.37 -10.52
CA VAL A 406 17.81 -1.00 -9.20
C VAL A 406 16.81 -2.15 -9.20
N ILE A 407 15.58 -1.92 -9.69
CA ILE A 407 14.55 -2.98 -9.74
C ILE A 407 14.94 -4.08 -10.73
N LYS A 408 15.52 -3.72 -11.89
CA LYS A 408 16.08 -4.68 -12.86
C LYS A 408 17.20 -5.53 -12.26
N MET A 409 18.10 -4.92 -11.48
CA MET A 409 19.17 -5.64 -10.79
C MET A 409 18.61 -6.58 -9.72
N ARG A 410 17.65 -6.13 -8.89
CA ARG A 410 16.97 -6.97 -7.88
C ARG A 410 16.27 -8.17 -8.52
N LYS A 411 15.52 -7.97 -9.61
CA LYS A 411 14.89 -9.05 -10.41
C LYS A 411 15.97 -10.07 -10.84
N ARG A 412 17.08 -9.62 -11.44
CA ARG A 412 18.17 -10.50 -11.89
C ARG A 412 18.91 -11.22 -10.74
N MET A 413 19.12 -10.56 -9.60
CA MET A 413 19.73 -11.16 -8.40
C MET A 413 18.86 -12.29 -7.85
N ARG A 414 17.54 -12.06 -7.72
CA ARG A 414 16.56 -13.08 -7.32
C ARG A 414 16.54 -14.25 -8.31
N ASP A 415 16.54 -13.96 -9.61
CA ASP A 415 16.26 -14.97 -10.62
C ASP A 415 17.48 -15.81 -11.01
N ALA A 416 18.70 -15.27 -10.90
CA ALA A 416 19.94 -15.93 -11.36
C ALA A 416 21.11 -15.90 -10.36
N GLY A 417 20.94 -15.32 -9.17
CA GLY A 417 21.98 -15.23 -8.14
C GLY A 417 23.17 -14.33 -8.50
N VAL A 418 24.15 -14.32 -7.60
CA VAL A 418 25.37 -13.51 -7.72
C VAL A 418 26.60 -14.36 -7.45
N ILE A 419 27.67 -14.15 -8.22
CA ILE A 419 29.01 -14.64 -7.94
C ILE A 419 29.90 -13.42 -7.65
N VAL A 420 30.57 -13.41 -6.50
CA VAL A 420 31.55 -12.38 -6.13
C VAL A 420 32.93 -13.02 -6.08
N VAL A 421 33.85 -12.54 -6.92
CA VAL A 421 35.25 -12.96 -6.96
C VAL A 421 36.12 -11.88 -6.34
N ILE A 422 36.88 -12.23 -5.31
CA ILE A 422 37.84 -11.34 -4.66
C ILE A 422 39.24 -11.90 -4.86
N ALA A 423 40.10 -11.14 -5.54
CA ALA A 423 41.51 -11.44 -5.74
C ALA A 423 42.39 -10.37 -5.08
N VAL A 424 43.44 -10.78 -4.38
CA VAL A 424 44.42 -9.86 -3.77
C VAL A 424 45.74 -10.02 -4.49
N VAL A 425 46.24 -8.94 -5.09
CA VAL A 425 47.46 -8.91 -5.91
C VAL A 425 48.47 -7.91 -5.37
N ASN A 426 49.74 -8.09 -5.74
CA ASN A 426 50.77 -7.08 -5.49
C ASN A 426 50.88 -6.06 -6.63
N LYS A 427 51.72 -5.04 -6.45
CA LYS A 427 52.11 -4.04 -7.49
C LYS A 427 52.65 -4.61 -8.82
N LYS A 428 52.88 -5.92 -8.96
CA LYS A 428 53.24 -6.61 -10.21
C LYS A 428 52.09 -7.47 -10.78
N ASN A 429 50.86 -7.29 -10.30
CA ASN A 429 49.66 -8.07 -10.60
C ASN A 429 49.75 -9.58 -10.27
N LYS A 430 50.73 -10.00 -9.46
CA LYS A 430 50.82 -11.39 -8.98
C LYS A 430 49.91 -11.57 -7.77
N LEU A 431 49.09 -12.62 -7.77
CA LEU A 431 48.29 -13.03 -6.61
C LEU A 431 49.17 -13.22 -5.36
N LEU A 432 48.72 -12.64 -4.25
CA LEU A 432 49.29 -12.82 -2.91
C LEU A 432 48.63 -13.97 -2.15
N THR A 433 47.35 -14.23 -2.42
CA THR A 433 46.55 -15.30 -1.82
C THR A 433 45.66 -15.96 -2.88
N LYS A 434 45.06 -17.11 -2.55
CA LYS A 434 44.07 -17.75 -3.44
C LYS A 434 42.82 -16.86 -3.58
N PRO A 435 42.27 -16.68 -4.79
CA PRO A 435 41.03 -15.94 -4.98
C PRO A 435 39.89 -16.54 -4.16
N LYS A 436 39.13 -15.70 -3.44
CA LYS A 436 37.89 -16.10 -2.78
C LYS A 436 36.73 -15.94 -3.76
N VAL A 437 35.82 -16.90 -3.77
CA VAL A 437 34.63 -16.91 -4.63
C VAL A 437 33.42 -17.20 -3.76
N PHE A 438 32.46 -16.27 -3.75
CA PHE A 438 31.17 -16.41 -3.07
C PHE A 438 30.08 -16.56 -4.12
N VAL A 439 29.09 -17.42 -3.88
CA VAL A 439 28.08 -17.84 -4.88
C VAL A 439 26.62 -17.74 -4.40
N PRO A 440 26.21 -16.68 -3.64
CA PRO A 440 24.87 -16.59 -3.06
C PRO A 440 23.75 -16.68 -4.11
N GLY A 441 22.87 -17.67 -3.93
CA GLY A 441 21.74 -17.94 -4.83
C GLY A 441 22.13 -18.57 -6.17
N VAL A 442 23.33 -19.18 -6.28
CA VAL A 442 23.82 -19.81 -7.51
C VAL A 442 24.14 -21.30 -7.34
N PHE A 443 24.78 -21.68 -6.23
CA PHE A 443 25.31 -23.03 -5.97
C PHE A 443 25.33 -23.33 -4.47
N GLU A 444 25.19 -24.60 -4.09
CA GLU A 444 25.31 -25.05 -2.69
C GLU A 444 26.76 -25.35 -2.31
N LEU A 445 27.21 -24.83 -1.16
CA LEU A 445 28.63 -24.76 -0.82
C LEU A 445 29.30 -26.13 -0.60
N LEU A 446 28.53 -27.16 -0.25
CA LEU A 446 29.02 -28.52 -0.03
C LEU A 446 28.87 -29.40 -1.28
N GLU A 447 27.72 -29.34 -1.95
CA GLU A 447 27.37 -30.21 -3.07
C GLU A 447 28.08 -29.76 -4.37
N ASP A 448 28.06 -28.45 -4.67
CA ASP A 448 28.69 -27.87 -5.87
C ASP A 448 30.18 -27.50 -5.67
N ALA A 449 30.80 -27.93 -4.56
CA ALA A 449 32.16 -27.55 -4.18
C ALA A 449 33.20 -27.79 -5.31
N ALA A 450 32.99 -28.82 -6.14
CA ALA A 450 33.82 -29.10 -7.31
C ALA A 450 33.72 -28.01 -8.41
N ILE A 451 32.54 -27.44 -8.65
CA ILE A 451 32.30 -26.36 -9.61
C ILE A 451 32.94 -25.06 -9.10
N ILE A 452 32.77 -24.76 -7.81
CA ILE A 452 33.42 -23.61 -7.16
C ILE A 452 34.96 -23.73 -7.27
N GLN A 453 35.53 -24.92 -7.04
CA GLN A 453 36.95 -25.17 -7.27
C GLN A 453 37.38 -25.04 -8.74
N LYS A 454 36.55 -25.44 -9.71
CA LYS A 454 36.79 -25.25 -11.15
C LYS A 454 36.87 -23.76 -11.50
N ILE A 455 36.00 -22.94 -10.90
CA ILE A 455 36.04 -21.48 -11.00
C ILE A 455 37.32 -20.91 -10.38
N VAL A 456 37.64 -21.23 -9.11
CA VAL A 456 38.85 -20.73 -8.43
C VAL A 456 40.12 -21.04 -9.22
N LYS A 457 40.32 -22.31 -9.63
CA LYS A 457 41.48 -22.73 -10.44
C LYS A 457 41.55 -21.98 -11.77
N LYS A 458 40.41 -21.68 -12.40
CA LYS A 458 40.37 -20.88 -13.62
C LYS A 458 40.82 -19.43 -13.35
N VAL A 459 40.36 -18.80 -12.26
CA VAL A 459 40.81 -17.46 -11.87
C VAL A 459 42.32 -17.43 -11.56
N GLU A 460 42.83 -18.38 -10.78
CA GLU A 460 44.28 -18.52 -10.49
C GLU A 460 45.12 -18.62 -11.78
N SER A 461 44.63 -19.37 -12.78
CA SER A 461 45.31 -19.49 -14.07
C SER A 461 45.39 -18.18 -14.87
N LEU A 462 44.42 -17.26 -14.70
CA LEU A 462 44.38 -16.00 -15.44
C LEU A 462 45.37 -14.95 -14.92
N PHE A 463 45.64 -14.94 -13.61
CA PHE A 463 46.70 -14.11 -12.99
C PHE A 463 48.11 -14.68 -13.18
N SER A 464 48.21 -15.91 -13.69
CA SER A 464 49.49 -16.55 -14.06
C SER A 464 49.93 -16.22 -15.49
N LEU A 465 49.09 -15.51 -16.27
CA LEU A 465 49.39 -15.00 -17.61
C LEU A 465 49.89 -13.55 -17.54
N GLN A 466 50.43 -13.01 -18.64
CA GLN A 466 50.94 -11.64 -18.68
C GLN A 466 49.89 -10.58 -18.26
N PRO A 467 50.28 -9.49 -17.58
CA PRO A 467 49.34 -8.48 -17.07
C PRO A 467 48.50 -7.83 -18.17
N THR A 468 47.19 -8.06 -18.17
CA THR A 468 46.26 -7.45 -19.14
C THR A 468 45.40 -6.38 -18.48
N LYS A 469 45.31 -5.18 -19.09
CA LYS A 469 44.44 -4.07 -18.64
C LYS A 469 42.94 -4.42 -18.59
N LYS A 470 42.52 -5.59 -19.09
CA LYS A 470 41.13 -6.09 -19.11
C LYS A 470 40.97 -7.43 -18.37
N ILE A 471 41.80 -7.70 -17.36
CA ILE A 471 41.76 -8.97 -16.61
C ILE A 471 40.38 -9.24 -15.97
N LYS A 472 39.68 -8.21 -15.51
CA LYS A 472 38.31 -8.30 -14.96
C LYS A 472 37.34 -8.96 -15.95
N ASN A 473 37.19 -8.40 -17.15
CA ASN A 473 36.35 -8.94 -18.22
C ASN A 473 36.78 -10.36 -18.65
N LYS A 474 38.08 -10.68 -18.57
CA LYS A 474 38.61 -12.02 -18.88
C LYS A 474 38.25 -13.06 -17.81
N ILE A 475 38.17 -12.66 -16.54
CA ILE A 475 37.63 -13.47 -15.44
C ILE A 475 36.13 -13.69 -15.64
N GLU A 476 35.35 -12.61 -15.80
CA GLU A 476 33.90 -12.67 -16.04
C GLU A 476 33.53 -13.61 -17.19
N SER A 477 34.14 -13.43 -18.37
CA SER A 477 33.89 -14.27 -19.54
C SER A 477 34.36 -15.72 -19.38
N SER A 478 35.47 -15.96 -18.67
CA SER A 478 35.92 -17.32 -18.35
C SER A 478 34.96 -18.04 -17.40
N ILE A 479 34.41 -17.32 -16.42
CA ILE A 479 33.41 -17.85 -15.49
C ILE A 479 32.10 -18.12 -16.23
N LEU A 480 31.58 -17.18 -17.01
CA LEU A 480 30.40 -17.41 -17.87
C LEU A 480 30.59 -18.61 -18.82
N SER A 481 31.81 -18.88 -19.29
CA SER A 481 32.08 -20.05 -20.11
C SER A 481 31.99 -21.38 -19.34
N ILE A 482 32.37 -21.40 -18.06
CA ILE A 482 32.19 -22.57 -17.18
C ILE A 482 30.71 -22.72 -16.85
N LEU A 483 30.03 -21.65 -16.43
CA LEU A 483 28.63 -21.70 -15.98
C LEU A 483 27.67 -22.23 -17.04
N LYS A 484 27.94 -22.02 -18.34
CA LYS A 484 27.14 -22.59 -19.45
C LYS A 484 27.01 -24.13 -19.42
N GLU A 485 27.95 -24.82 -18.78
CA GLU A 485 27.93 -26.28 -18.66
C GLU A 485 26.99 -26.77 -17.53
N TYR A 486 26.60 -25.88 -16.61
CA TYR A 486 25.88 -26.22 -15.37
C TYR A 486 24.57 -25.43 -15.16
N LEU A 487 24.45 -24.23 -15.74
CA LEU A 487 23.35 -23.30 -15.51
C LEU A 487 22.75 -22.78 -16.83
N LEU A 488 21.42 -22.86 -16.95
CA LEU A 488 20.66 -22.22 -18.03
C LEU A 488 20.60 -20.69 -17.88
N LYS A 489 20.68 -20.19 -16.64
CA LYS A 489 20.62 -18.77 -16.29
C LYS A 489 22.04 -18.16 -16.22
N ARG A 490 22.12 -16.83 -16.28
CA ARG A 490 23.39 -16.08 -16.20
C ARG A 490 23.46 -15.24 -14.92
N PRO A 491 24.11 -15.74 -13.85
CA PRO A 491 24.37 -14.98 -12.64
C PRO A 491 24.98 -13.61 -12.91
N ILE A 492 24.83 -12.69 -11.98
CA ILE A 492 25.64 -11.48 -11.93
C ILE A 492 27.03 -11.90 -11.45
N ILE A 493 28.09 -11.47 -12.13
CA ILE A 493 29.47 -11.75 -11.72
C ILE A 493 30.12 -10.41 -11.39
N GLU A 494 30.46 -10.21 -10.13
CA GLU A 494 31.23 -9.07 -9.66
C GLU A 494 32.66 -9.53 -9.34
N VAL A 495 33.66 -8.74 -9.73
CA VAL A 495 35.07 -9.10 -9.65
C VAL A 495 35.85 -7.93 -9.07
N GLN A 496 36.30 -8.11 -7.83
CA GLN A 496 37.10 -7.17 -7.06
C GLN A 496 38.56 -7.63 -7.07
N ILE A 497 39.47 -6.70 -7.33
CA ILE A 497 40.91 -6.94 -7.44
C ILE A 497 41.63 -5.90 -6.58
N GLU A 498 41.98 -6.28 -5.37
CA GLU A 498 42.64 -5.41 -4.40
C GLU A 498 44.15 -5.46 -4.59
N GLN A 499 44.80 -4.30 -4.70
CA GLN A 499 46.24 -4.18 -4.93
C GLN A 499 46.97 -3.69 -3.66
N VAL A 500 48.02 -4.42 -3.27
CA VAL A 500 48.85 -4.17 -2.08
C VAL A 500 50.33 -3.94 -2.48
#